data_AF-A0A962RE93-F1
#
_entry.id   AF-A0A962RE93-F1
#
_cell.length_a   1.000
_cell.length_b   1.000
_cell.length_c   1.000
_cell.angle_alpha   90.00
_cell.angle_beta   90.00
_cell.angle_gamma   90.00
#
_symmetry.space_group_name_H-M   'P 1'
#
loop_
_entity.id
_entity.type
_entity.pdbx_description
1 polymer ?
#
loop_
_entity_poly.entity_id
_entity_poly.type
_entity_poly.pdbx_seq_one_letter_code
_entity_poly.pdbx_strand_id
1 'polypeptide(L)'
;MNQDRHNLDEHAPIAVGYWHRLADGRLQCDLCPRACKLREGQRGLCFVRGRAQDGLKLYTYGRSSGFCVDPIEKKPLNHFLPGTPVLSFGTAGCNLACKFCQNW
;
A
#
# COMPACT_ATOMS: atom_id res chain seq x y z
N MET A 1 -11.81 -34.47 5.81
CA MET A 1 -11.92 -33.94 4.43
C MET A 1 -11.06 -32.72 4.36
N ASN A 2 -9.93 -32.89 3.66
CA ASN A 2 -8.73 -32.07 3.72
C ASN A 2 -8.99 -30.71 3.06
N GLN A 3 -8.75 -29.61 3.77
CA GLN A 3 -8.57 -28.30 3.15
C GLN A 3 -7.27 -27.75 3.70
N ASP A 4 -6.31 -27.70 2.80
CA ASP A 4 -4.98 -27.19 2.98
C ASP A 4 -5.04 -25.83 3.69
N ARG A 5 -4.54 -25.80 4.93
CA ARG A 5 -4.16 -24.56 5.59
C ARG A 5 -2.97 -24.01 4.80
N HIS A 6 -3.23 -23.28 3.71
CA HIS A 6 -2.23 -22.39 3.16
C HIS A 6 -1.77 -21.49 4.30
N ASN A 7 -0.50 -21.63 4.65
CA ASN A 7 0.17 -20.85 5.66
C ASN A 7 0.15 -19.38 5.19
N LEU A 8 -0.87 -18.62 5.61
CA LEU A 8 -1.07 -17.20 5.24
C LEU A 8 0.03 -16.28 5.82
N ASP A 9 0.97 -16.84 6.58
CA ASP A 9 2.00 -16.11 7.30
C ASP A 9 3.32 -15.91 6.52
N GLU A 10 3.43 -16.45 5.30
CA GLU A 10 4.67 -16.35 4.51
C GLU A 10 4.60 -15.32 3.36
N HIS A 11 3.96 -14.17 3.61
CA HIS A 11 3.97 -13.07 2.65
C HIS A 11 5.28 -12.27 2.73
N ALA A 12 6.32 -12.84 2.12
CA ALA A 12 7.60 -12.17 1.97
C ALA A 12 7.46 -10.86 1.17
N PRO A 13 8.19 -9.79 1.55
CA PRO A 13 8.18 -8.54 0.80
C PRO A 13 8.70 -8.74 -0.62
N ILE A 14 7.95 -8.29 -1.62
CA ILE A 14 8.33 -8.46 -3.03
C ILE A 14 9.24 -7.32 -3.50
N ALA A 15 10.17 -7.61 -4.40
CA ALA A 15 10.96 -6.57 -5.05
C ALA A 15 10.08 -5.68 -5.94
N VAL A 16 10.36 -4.38 -5.95
CA VAL A 16 9.62 -3.41 -6.77
C VAL A 16 10.56 -2.40 -7.44
N GLY A 17 10.10 -1.82 -8.55
CA GLY A 17 10.79 -0.73 -9.26
C GLY A 17 10.42 0.67 -8.77
N TYR A 18 10.77 1.67 -9.59
CA TYR A 18 10.58 3.11 -9.35
C TYR A 18 11.39 3.63 -8.16
N TRP A 19 12.70 3.43 -8.24
CA TRP A 19 13.68 3.95 -7.31
C TRP A 19 15.06 4.01 -7.97
N HIS A 20 15.95 4.80 -7.37
CA HIS A 20 17.36 4.83 -7.75
C HIS A 20 18.25 4.88 -6.50
N ARG A 21 19.52 4.52 -6.69
CA ARG A 21 20.54 4.63 -5.63
C ARG A 21 21.13 6.03 -5.63
N LEU A 22 21.28 6.59 -4.44
CA LEU A 22 21.95 7.86 -4.21
C LEU A 22 23.45 7.64 -4.01
N ALA A 23 24.25 8.69 -4.22
CA ALA A 23 25.71 8.64 -4.04
C ALA A 23 26.12 8.22 -2.61
N ASP A 24 25.29 8.51 -1.60
CA ASP A 24 25.51 8.11 -0.21
C ASP A 24 25.04 6.68 0.13
N GLY A 25 24.67 5.91 -0.89
CA GLY A 25 24.24 4.52 -0.77
C GLY A 25 22.80 4.31 -0.34
N ARG A 26 22.01 5.37 -0.05
CA ARG A 26 20.55 5.25 0.18
C ARG A 26 19.79 4.92 -1.10
N LEU A 27 18.59 4.39 -0.96
CA LEU A 27 17.65 4.24 -2.08
C LEU A 27 16.57 5.32 -2.01
N GLN A 28 16.38 6.08 -3.08
CA GLN A 28 15.25 7.01 -3.20
C GLN A 28 14.09 6.32 -3.91
N CYS A 29 12.92 6.26 -3.28
CA CYS A 29 11.69 5.80 -3.92
C CYS A 29 11.02 6.94 -4.69
N ASP A 30 10.79 6.75 -5.99
CA ASP A 30 10.28 7.78 -6.91
C ASP A 30 8.79 7.59 -7.26
N LEU A 31 8.12 6.58 -6.68
CA LEU A 31 6.71 6.27 -6.99
C LEU A 31 5.74 7.42 -6.63
N CYS A 32 6.05 8.21 -5.60
CA CYS A 32 5.14 9.23 -5.09
C CYS A 32 5.92 10.51 -4.77
N PRO A 33 5.25 11.68 -4.66
CA PRO A 33 5.93 12.97 -4.51
C PRO A 33 6.70 13.14 -3.19
N ARG A 34 6.68 12.13 -2.30
CA ARG A 34 7.45 12.13 -1.05
C ARG A 34 8.94 11.87 -1.25
N ALA A 35 9.35 11.25 -2.37
CA ALA A 35 10.75 10.96 -2.71
C ALA A 35 11.56 10.40 -1.52
N CYS A 36 11.01 9.39 -0.81
CA CYS A 36 11.62 8.92 0.44
C CYS A 36 13.02 8.33 0.18
N LYS A 37 14.02 8.81 0.93
CA LYS A 37 15.43 8.37 0.86
C LYS A 37 15.73 7.40 1.99
N LEU A 38 15.80 6.11 1.67
CA LEU A 38 15.74 5.00 2.62
C LEU A 38 17.11 4.37 2.88
N ARG A 39 17.44 4.25 4.17
CA ARG A 39 18.50 3.38 4.69
C ARG A 39 18.04 1.92 4.67
N GLU A 40 18.98 0.99 4.74
CA GLU A 40 18.66 -0.44 4.85
C GLU A 40 17.74 -0.69 6.05
N GLY A 41 16.68 -1.48 5.87
CA GLY A 41 15.65 -1.74 6.88
C GLY A 41 14.60 -0.63 7.06
N GLN A 42 14.76 0.54 6.43
CA GLN A 42 13.85 1.67 6.61
C GLN A 42 12.59 1.58 5.74
N ARG A 43 11.43 1.95 6.31
CA ARG A 43 10.18 2.16 5.56
C ARG A 43 10.02 3.63 5.14
N GLY A 44 9.37 3.83 3.98
CA GLY A 44 8.91 5.15 3.56
C GLY A 44 7.72 5.65 4.38
N LEU A 45 7.29 6.88 4.12
CA LEU A 45 6.14 7.50 4.81
C LEU A 45 4.88 6.62 4.72
N CYS A 46 4.66 5.97 3.57
CA CYS A 46 3.50 5.11 3.38
C CYS A 46 3.55 3.80 4.16
N PHE A 47 4.67 3.50 4.84
CA PHE A 47 4.99 2.26 5.57
C PHE A 47 5.05 0.98 4.75
N VAL A 48 4.44 0.96 3.57
CA VAL A 48 4.30 -0.26 2.75
C VAL A 48 5.40 -0.46 1.73
N ARG A 49 6.18 0.58 1.43
CA ARG A 49 7.44 0.46 0.69
C ARG A 49 8.62 0.70 1.62
N GLY A 50 9.65 -0.13 1.51
CA GLY A 50 10.84 -0.04 2.35
C GLY A 50 12.06 -0.62 1.67
N ARG A 51 13.25 -0.27 2.15
CA ARG A 51 14.48 -0.87 1.66
C ARG A 51 14.80 -2.12 2.47
N ALA A 52 15.02 -3.23 1.77
CA ALA A 52 15.51 -4.48 2.36
C ALA A 52 16.27 -5.30 1.31
N GLN A 53 17.33 -5.98 1.75
CA GLN A 53 18.23 -6.78 0.91
C GLN A 53 18.78 -5.97 -0.26
N ASP A 54 19.20 -4.73 0.05
CA ASP A 54 19.78 -3.78 -0.92
C ASP A 54 18.87 -3.41 -2.11
N GLY A 55 17.55 -3.58 -1.96
CA GLY A 55 16.55 -3.19 -2.94
C GLY A 55 15.30 -2.58 -2.29
N LEU A 56 14.46 -1.92 -3.10
CA LEU A 56 13.16 -1.48 -2.64
C LEU A 56 12.17 -2.65 -2.68
N LYS A 57 11.43 -2.82 -1.57
CA LYS A 57 10.43 -3.87 -1.40
C LYS A 57 9.04 -3.29 -1.12
N LEU A 58 8.00 -4.02 -1.55
CA LEU A 58 6.61 -3.78 -1.20
C LEU A 58 6.13 -4.86 -0.24
N TYR A 59 5.49 -4.43 0.84
CA TYR A 59 5.12 -5.29 1.98
C TYR A 59 3.62 -5.59 2.05
N THR A 60 2.82 -5.02 1.15
CA THR A 60 1.37 -5.19 1.10
C THR A 60 0.90 -5.92 -0.15
N TYR A 61 1.80 -6.49 -0.95
CA TYR A 61 1.39 -7.29 -2.10
C TYR A 61 0.54 -8.48 -1.63
N GLY A 62 -0.64 -8.64 -2.24
CA GLY A 62 -1.62 -9.66 -1.85
C GLY A 62 -2.29 -9.43 -0.49
N ARG A 63 -2.03 -8.31 0.19
CA ARG A 63 -2.56 -8.02 1.54
C ARG A 63 -3.60 -6.91 1.51
N SER A 64 -4.86 -7.31 1.50
CA SER A 64 -5.99 -6.39 1.65
C SER A 64 -6.10 -5.92 3.10
N SER A 65 -6.42 -4.64 3.32
CA SER A 65 -6.80 -4.10 4.63
C SER A 65 -8.31 -4.16 4.87
N GLY A 66 -9.10 -4.54 3.86
CA GLY A 66 -10.54 -4.68 3.96
C GLY A 66 -11.23 -4.56 2.60
N PHE A 67 -12.46 -5.04 2.56
CA PHE A 67 -13.37 -4.82 1.44
C PHE A 67 -14.77 -4.57 1.97
N CYS A 68 -15.54 -3.74 1.27
CA CYS A 68 -16.91 -3.43 1.64
C CYS A 68 -17.73 -3.12 0.39
N VAL A 69 -18.98 -3.57 0.37
CA VAL A 69 -19.97 -3.15 -0.61
C VAL A 69 -20.90 -2.17 0.10
N ASP A 70 -20.81 -0.90 -0.27
CA ASP A 70 -21.63 0.19 0.28
C ASP A 70 -22.38 0.87 -0.87
N PRO A 71 -23.42 1.68 -0.59
CA PRO A 71 -23.99 2.58 -1.58
C PRO A 71 -22.97 3.63 -2.07
N ILE A 72 -23.10 4.06 -3.33
CA ILE A 72 -22.19 5.04 -3.95
C ILE A 72 -22.13 6.38 -3.20
N GLU A 73 -23.18 6.72 -2.46
CA GLU A 73 -23.31 7.95 -1.66
C GLU A 73 -22.31 8.05 -0.51
N LYS A 74 -21.73 6.91 -0.07
CA LYS A 74 -20.64 6.90 0.94
C LYS A 74 -19.32 7.39 0.34
N LYS A 75 -19.19 7.41 -0.98
CA LYS A 75 -17.99 7.87 -1.71
C LYS A 75 -18.15 9.34 -2.09
N PRO A 76 -17.05 10.05 -2.41
CA PRO A 76 -17.10 11.42 -2.94
C PRO A 76 -17.63 11.46 -4.39
N LEU A 77 -18.73 10.73 -4.67
CA LEU A 77 -19.36 10.52 -5.97
C LEU A 77 -20.90 10.43 -5.83
N ASN A 78 -21.51 11.21 -4.94
CA ASN A 78 -22.93 11.10 -4.56
C ASN A 78 -23.92 11.19 -5.74
N HIS A 79 -23.60 11.96 -6.78
CA HIS A 79 -24.48 12.12 -7.96
C HIS A 79 -24.16 11.13 -9.10
N PHE A 80 -23.21 10.21 -8.90
CA PHE A 80 -22.86 9.21 -9.88
C PHE A 80 -23.66 7.93 -9.62
N LEU A 81 -24.64 7.63 -10.47
CA LEU A 81 -25.51 6.44 -10.37
C LEU A 81 -26.14 6.24 -8.96
N PRO A 82 -27.02 7.15 -8.50
CA PRO A 82 -27.59 7.08 -7.16
C PRO A 82 -28.30 5.75 -6.85
N GLY A 83 -28.16 5.27 -5.61
CA GLY A 83 -28.74 4.03 -5.10
C GLY A 83 -28.01 2.75 -5.52
N THR A 84 -26.95 2.85 -6.34
CA THR A 84 -26.21 1.67 -6.81
C THR A 84 -25.11 1.23 -5.83
N PRO A 85 -24.80 -0.07 -5.77
CA PRO A 85 -23.71 -0.57 -4.93
C PRO A 85 -22.34 -0.26 -5.55
N VAL A 86 -21.35 0.03 -4.69
CA VAL A 86 -19.95 0.16 -5.08
C VAL A 86 -19.06 -0.77 -4.26
N LEU A 87 -18.18 -1.52 -4.94
CA LEU A 87 -17.15 -2.33 -4.28
C LEU A 87 -15.96 -1.45 -3.91
N SER A 88 -15.68 -1.39 -2.62
CA SER A 88 -14.47 -0.77 -2.07
C SER A 88 -13.49 -1.84 -1.67
N PHE A 89 -12.26 -1.75 -2.16
CA PHE A 89 -11.16 -2.60 -1.72
C PHE A 89 -9.88 -1.76 -1.66
N GLY A 90 -8.97 -2.11 -0.74
CA GLY A 90 -7.73 -1.38 -0.59
C GLY A 90 -6.68 -2.18 0.18
N THR A 91 -5.44 -1.73 0.09
CA THR A 91 -4.35 -2.20 0.93
C THR A 91 -4.00 -1.13 1.96
N ALA A 92 -3.27 -1.51 3.00
CA ALA A 92 -2.66 -0.51 3.88
C ALA A 92 -1.73 0.44 3.08
N GLY A 93 -1.50 1.63 3.62
CA GLY A 93 -0.53 2.62 3.12
C GLY A 93 -1.14 3.80 2.36
N CYS A 94 -0.63 5.00 2.64
CA CYS A 94 -0.99 6.24 1.93
C CYS A 94 0.25 7.14 1.82
N ASN A 95 0.36 7.93 0.75
CA ASN A 95 1.40 8.95 0.60
C ASN A 95 1.01 10.31 1.24
N LEU A 96 -0.16 10.38 1.86
CA LEU A 96 -0.72 11.55 2.54
C LEU A 96 -0.82 11.30 4.06
N ALA A 97 -0.85 12.38 4.83
CA ALA A 97 -1.08 12.39 6.29
C ALA A 97 -2.31 13.25 6.61
N CYS A 98 -3.47 12.85 6.08
CA CYS A 98 -4.71 13.61 6.19
C CYS A 98 -5.17 13.70 7.65
N LYS A 99 -5.45 14.92 8.14
CA LYS A 99 -6.04 15.13 9.49
C LYS A 99 -7.41 14.46 9.67
N PHE A 100 -8.16 14.33 8.58
CA PHE A 100 -9.51 13.76 8.55
C PHE A 100 -9.58 12.58 7.58
N CYS A 101 -8.70 11.59 7.76
CA CYS A 101 -8.66 10.39 6.92
C CYS A 101 -9.97 9.62 7.01
N GLN A 102 -10.61 9.35 5.87
CA GLN A 102 -11.84 8.54 5.81
C GLN A 102 -11.55 7.03 5.80
N ASN A 103 -10.28 6.63 5.72
CA ASN A 103 -9.83 5.24 5.54
C ASN A 103 -8.83 4.80 6.63
N TRP A 104 -8.86 5.41 7.84
CA TRP A 104 -7.98 5.00 8.95
C TRP A 104 -8.38 3.62 9.45
#